data_AF-A0A1D1ZJX6-F1
#
_entry.id   AF-A0A1D1ZJX6-F1
#
_cell.length_a   1.000
_cell.length_b   1.000
_cell.length_c   1.000
_cell.angle_alpha   90.00
_cell.angle_beta   90.00
_cell.angle_gamma   90.00
#
_symmetry.space_group_name_H-M   'P 1'
#
loop_
_entity.id
_entity.type
_entity.pdbx_description
1 polymer ?
#
loop_
_entity_poly.entity_id
_entity_poly.type
_entity_poly.pdbx_seq_one_letter_code
_entity_poly.pdbx_strand_id
1 'polypeptide(L)'
;MEFKDSIVDIPIQDPPSEEFSAADLTWTKFGTTEHHVDDAALIPYSRVDAFIAGECSNVECPTRFHIERGRKRPRGSLKEYKSDDYLIYRLYWCSFGPENYGEGGTILPSRRYRLNTRNRAARPQSMRGCTCHFAVKRLYARPAVAMIIYHERRHVNKSGFICHGPLDRDAIGPGAKRIPYVGNELQQQTMSLIYLGIPVENVLQTHIEGVQRYCGPNARVNASQYVQKLEMIIKRSTHELDLDDQASIRMWVEKNKKSVFFYQDSSDTDPFILGIQTEWQLQQMVRFGHQSLLAADSSFGISKLKYPLYTLLAFDSRQHALPVAWVITRTIAKQDVSKWMKALVGRIHATDSCWRISGFIMDDAALEVDPVRDTFGCPILFCIWRIRRSWQRNVIKRCSNAEVRREVFKRLGKILYGIWSKEDYVGALGEFIQDFIDQTAFMQYLKECWVPKLEMWLATMKEFPLASQEAGGAVEAYHVKLKSKLYDDSHLGALQRVDWLA
;
A
#
# COMPACT_ATOMS: atom_id res chain seq x y z
N MET A 1 32.91 -16.34 19.86
CA MET A 1 32.77 -15.81 18.49
C MET A 1 34.05 -16.19 17.77
N GLU A 2 33.96 -17.00 16.71
CA GLU A 2 35.15 -17.52 16.00
C GLU A 2 35.74 -16.45 15.10
N PHE A 3 37.04 -16.17 15.28
CA PHE A 3 37.84 -15.34 14.40
C PHE A 3 38.36 -16.21 13.25
N LYS A 4 38.21 -15.76 11.99
CA LYS A 4 38.63 -16.52 10.81
C LYS A 4 39.51 -15.66 9.91
N ASP A 5 40.71 -16.16 9.63
CA ASP A 5 41.71 -15.52 8.77
C ASP A 5 41.48 -15.79 7.27
N SER A 6 40.60 -16.76 6.94
CA SER A 6 40.30 -17.15 5.56
C SER A 6 38.80 -17.08 5.28
N ILE A 7 38.45 -16.47 4.14
CA ILE A 7 37.07 -16.35 3.67
C ILE A 7 36.46 -17.70 3.30
N VAL A 8 37.28 -18.71 3.03
CA VAL A 8 36.84 -20.07 2.67
C VAL A 8 36.17 -20.76 3.85
N ASP A 9 36.55 -20.38 5.06
CA ASP A 9 36.05 -20.97 6.30
C ASP A 9 34.72 -20.36 6.75
N ILE A 10 34.25 -19.30 6.08
CA ILE A 10 32.94 -18.69 6.34
C ILE A 10 31.88 -19.46 5.54
N PRO A 11 30.84 -20.01 6.20
CA PRO A 11 29.78 -20.73 5.50
C PRO A 11 28.95 -19.77 4.63
N ILE A 12 28.59 -20.23 3.42
CA ILE A 12 27.58 -19.54 2.62
C ILE A 12 26.22 -19.85 3.22
N GLN A 13 25.44 -18.80 3.45
CA GLN A 13 24.11 -18.88 4.04
C GLN A 13 23.07 -18.49 3.00
N ASP A 14 21.99 -19.26 2.93
CA ASP A 14 20.89 -19.02 2.00
C ASP A 14 19.54 -19.18 2.74
N PRO A 15 19.10 -18.14 3.49
CA PRO A 15 17.84 -18.21 4.23
C PRO A 15 16.66 -18.52 3.28
N PRO A 16 15.69 -19.35 3.70
CA PRO A 16 14.59 -19.79 2.83
C PRO A 16 13.55 -18.70 2.55
N SER A 17 13.48 -17.65 3.37
CA SER A 17 12.53 -16.54 3.24
C SER A 17 12.75 -15.73 1.95
N GLU A 18 11.68 -15.27 1.30
CA GLU A 18 11.75 -14.45 0.08
C GLU A 18 12.58 -13.17 0.29
N GLU A 19 12.41 -12.52 1.44
CA GLU A 19 13.25 -11.44 1.96
C GLU A 19 13.88 -11.86 3.29
N PHE A 20 15.11 -11.43 3.55
CA PHE A 20 15.81 -11.69 4.81
C PHE A 20 16.76 -10.53 5.14
N SER A 21 17.21 -10.46 6.38
CA SER A 21 17.94 -9.33 6.94
C SER A 21 19.23 -9.79 7.62
N ALA A 22 19.97 -8.85 8.21
CA ALA A 22 21.15 -9.14 9.02
C ALA A 22 20.83 -9.96 10.27
N ALA A 23 19.59 -9.93 10.77
CA ALA A 23 19.18 -10.74 11.90
C ALA A 23 19.07 -12.24 11.54
N ASP A 24 18.86 -12.54 10.25
CA ASP A 24 18.69 -13.91 9.74
C ASP A 24 20.03 -14.57 9.35
N LEU A 25 21.14 -13.85 9.50
CA LEU A 25 22.48 -14.31 9.16
C LEU A 25 23.34 -14.50 10.42
N THR A 26 24.18 -15.52 10.38
CA THR A 26 25.29 -15.72 11.31
C THR A 26 26.49 -14.91 10.82
N TRP A 27 27.06 -14.07 11.70
CA TRP A 27 28.14 -13.16 11.37
C TRP A 27 29.46 -13.65 11.91
N THR A 28 30.49 -13.58 11.07
CA THR A 28 31.86 -13.96 11.42
C THR A 28 32.74 -12.71 11.45
N LYS A 29 33.61 -12.61 12.45
CA LYS A 29 34.64 -11.59 12.52
C LYS A 29 35.74 -11.91 11.51
N PHE A 30 35.88 -11.08 10.48
CA PHE A 30 36.82 -11.26 9.38
C PHE A 30 37.73 -10.03 9.25
N GLY A 31 39.05 -10.24 9.24
CA GLY A 31 40.04 -9.17 9.16
C GLY A 31 41.39 -9.66 8.65
N THR A 32 42.23 -8.74 8.16
CA THR A 32 43.60 -9.04 7.70
C THR A 32 44.68 -8.76 8.77
N THR A 33 44.31 -8.07 9.85
CA THR A 33 45.10 -7.80 11.06
C THR A 33 44.15 -7.60 12.26
N GLU A 34 44.65 -7.78 13.50
CA GLU A 34 43.86 -7.65 14.75
C GLU A 34 43.13 -6.29 14.93
N HIS A 35 43.54 -5.26 14.19
CA HIS A 35 42.99 -3.90 14.28
C HIS A 35 41.93 -3.57 13.21
N HIS A 36 41.68 -4.45 12.24
CA HIS A 36 40.70 -4.25 11.17
C HIS A 36 39.81 -5.48 11.00
N VAL A 37 38.96 -5.72 11.99
CA VAL A 37 38.05 -6.87 12.03
C VAL A 37 36.62 -6.38 11.76
N ASP A 38 36.10 -6.70 10.58
CA ASP A 38 34.72 -6.40 10.21
C ASP A 38 33.79 -7.60 10.48
N ASP A 39 32.50 -7.32 10.68
CA ASP A 39 31.48 -8.38 10.69
C ASP A 39 31.10 -8.75 9.26
N ALA A 40 31.38 -9.98 8.88
CA ALA A 40 31.15 -10.49 7.54
C ALA A 40 30.21 -11.70 7.52
N ALA A 41 29.43 -11.81 6.45
CA ALA A 41 28.62 -12.97 6.11
C ALA A 41 28.70 -13.25 4.60
N LEU A 42 28.59 -14.52 4.21
CA LEU A 42 28.55 -14.92 2.81
C LEU A 42 27.14 -15.38 2.42
N ILE A 43 26.64 -14.90 1.29
CA ILE A 43 25.37 -15.31 0.70
C ILE A 43 25.53 -15.54 -0.82
N PRO A 44 24.61 -16.26 -1.48
CA PRO A 44 24.57 -16.27 -2.95
C PRO A 44 24.41 -14.85 -3.51
N TYR A 45 25.16 -14.51 -4.56
CA TYR A 45 25.10 -13.16 -5.16
C TYR A 45 23.70 -12.83 -5.72
N SER A 46 22.96 -13.85 -6.17
CA SER A 46 21.56 -13.71 -6.61
C SER A 46 20.60 -13.29 -5.50
N ARG A 47 20.97 -13.48 -4.23
CA ARG A 47 20.13 -13.17 -3.05
C ARG A 47 20.46 -11.81 -2.42
N VAL A 48 21.37 -11.03 -3.01
CA VAL A 48 21.73 -9.70 -2.50
C VAL A 48 20.54 -8.75 -2.48
N ASP A 49 19.68 -8.76 -3.50
CA ASP A 49 18.52 -7.87 -3.55
C ASP A 49 17.46 -8.27 -2.50
N ALA A 50 17.28 -9.57 -2.25
CA ALA A 50 16.43 -10.09 -1.16
C ALA A 50 16.94 -9.68 0.23
N PHE A 51 18.28 -9.67 0.43
CA PHE A 51 18.90 -9.16 1.65
C PHE A 51 18.65 -7.66 1.84
N ILE A 52 18.85 -6.86 0.78
CA ILE A 52 18.63 -5.41 0.84
C ILE A 52 17.16 -5.09 1.09
N ALA A 53 16.24 -5.83 0.47
CA ALA A 53 14.80 -5.68 0.69
C ALA A 53 14.42 -5.95 2.15
N GLY A 54 14.91 -7.04 2.74
CA GLY A 54 14.68 -7.34 4.15
C GLY A 54 15.25 -6.27 5.09
N GLU A 55 16.45 -5.74 4.81
CA GLU A 55 17.02 -4.60 5.55
C GLU A 55 16.18 -3.32 5.43
N CYS A 56 15.58 -3.06 4.27
CA CYS A 56 14.67 -1.93 4.06
C CYS A 56 13.34 -2.09 4.82
N SER A 57 12.89 -3.34 4.97
CA SER A 57 11.61 -3.73 5.58
C SER A 57 11.63 -3.77 7.11
N ASN A 58 12.70 -3.29 7.77
CA ASN A 58 12.80 -3.21 9.22
C ASN A 58 11.67 -2.33 9.82
N VAL A 59 10.83 -2.93 10.67
CA VAL A 59 9.65 -2.26 11.26
C VAL A 59 10.03 -1.18 12.27
N GLU A 60 11.13 -1.36 13.00
CA GLU A 60 11.59 -0.40 14.01
C GLU A 60 12.23 0.82 13.36
N CYS A 61 12.90 0.63 12.22
CA CYS A 61 13.67 1.66 11.52
C CYS A 61 13.49 1.55 10.00
N PRO A 62 12.27 1.78 9.46
CA PRO A 62 12.02 1.62 8.03
C PRO A 62 12.85 2.61 7.23
N THR A 63 13.54 2.12 6.21
CA THR A 63 14.41 2.93 5.37
C THR A 63 14.55 2.36 3.96
N ARG A 64 15.34 3.03 3.13
CA ARG A 64 15.91 2.45 1.91
C ARG A 64 17.43 2.57 1.98
N PHE A 65 18.13 1.64 1.33
CA PHE A 65 19.59 1.74 1.18
C PHE A 65 19.96 2.21 -0.22
N HIS A 66 20.74 3.28 -0.31
CA HIS A 66 21.27 3.78 -1.58
C HIS A 66 22.75 3.44 -1.70
N ILE A 67 23.23 3.31 -2.94
CA ILE A 67 24.64 3.06 -3.21
C ILE A 67 25.39 4.39 -3.10
N GLU A 68 26.17 4.57 -2.04
CA GLU A 68 27.03 5.74 -1.84
C GLU A 68 28.29 5.66 -2.69
N ARG A 69 28.85 4.44 -2.83
CA ARG A 69 30.07 4.21 -3.59
C ARG A 69 30.03 2.87 -4.31
N GLY A 70 30.24 2.87 -5.62
CA GLY A 70 30.35 1.66 -6.44
C GLY A 70 31.72 1.54 -7.12
N ARG A 71 32.28 0.34 -7.17
CA ARG A 71 33.48 0.02 -7.98
C ARG A 71 33.24 -1.30 -8.71
N LYS A 72 33.69 -1.40 -9.96
CA LYS A 72 33.60 -2.62 -10.78
C LYS A 72 34.95 -2.91 -11.40
N ARG A 73 35.33 -4.18 -11.43
CA ARG A 73 36.53 -4.68 -12.10
C ARG A 73 36.14 -5.67 -13.20
N PRO A 74 36.80 -5.63 -14.37
CA PRO A 74 36.60 -6.65 -15.39
C PRO A 74 37.16 -8.01 -14.95
N ARG A 75 36.54 -9.09 -15.40
CA ARG A 75 37.06 -10.44 -15.15
C ARG A 75 38.36 -10.63 -15.92
N GLY A 76 39.37 -11.21 -15.27
CA GLY A 76 40.70 -11.39 -15.84
C GLY A 76 41.64 -10.18 -15.70
N SER A 77 41.21 -9.09 -15.05
CA SER A 77 42.05 -7.89 -14.89
C SER A 77 43.17 -8.01 -13.86
N LEU A 78 43.07 -8.97 -12.93
CA LEU A 78 44.05 -9.21 -11.87
C LEU A 78 44.91 -10.42 -12.24
N LYS A 79 46.24 -10.25 -12.23
CA LYS A 79 47.22 -11.33 -12.42
C LYS A 79 47.34 -12.21 -11.17
N GLU A 80 47.27 -11.59 -10.00
CA GLU A 80 47.20 -12.23 -8.68
C GLU A 80 46.10 -11.52 -7.87
N TYR A 81 45.35 -12.27 -7.07
CA TYR A 81 44.24 -11.75 -6.27
C TYR A 81 44.07 -12.54 -4.97
N LYS A 82 43.64 -11.84 -3.92
CA LYS A 82 43.28 -12.44 -2.62
C LYS A 82 41.89 -13.07 -2.69
N SER A 83 41.59 -13.93 -1.72
CA SER A 83 40.30 -14.63 -1.68
C SER A 83 39.10 -13.69 -1.46
N ASP A 84 39.31 -12.53 -0.85
CA ASP A 84 38.30 -11.50 -0.58
C ASP A 84 38.31 -10.33 -1.59
N ASP A 85 39.12 -10.41 -2.64
CA ASP A 85 39.10 -9.43 -3.73
C ASP A 85 37.74 -9.42 -4.43
N TYR A 86 37.35 -8.26 -4.94
CA TYR A 86 36.02 -8.05 -5.51
C TYR A 86 36.03 -7.90 -7.04
N LEU A 87 35.03 -8.48 -7.69
CA LEU A 87 34.60 -8.09 -9.03
C LEU A 87 33.72 -6.85 -8.98
N ILE A 88 32.84 -6.77 -7.99
CA ILE A 88 31.93 -5.63 -7.76
C ILE A 88 31.96 -5.29 -6.29
N TYR A 89 32.16 -4.02 -5.98
CA TYR A 89 32.04 -3.47 -4.64
C TYR A 89 30.95 -2.41 -4.65
N ARG A 90 30.02 -2.49 -3.71
CA ARG A 90 28.99 -1.47 -3.48
C ARG A 90 28.89 -1.17 -1.99
N LEU A 91 29.03 0.10 -1.62
CA LEU A 91 28.79 0.60 -0.29
C LEU A 91 27.37 1.15 -0.22
N TYR A 92 26.54 0.53 0.62
CA TYR A 92 25.15 0.89 0.83
C TYR A 92 25.03 1.70 2.10
N TRP A 93 24.35 2.85 2.01
CA TRP A 93 24.03 3.70 3.15
C TRP A 93 22.53 3.78 3.32
N CYS A 94 22.09 3.85 4.58
CA CYS A 94 20.72 4.26 4.88
C CYS A 94 20.41 5.60 4.20
N SER A 95 19.18 5.76 3.68
CA SER A 95 18.75 6.97 2.95
C SER A 95 18.85 8.26 3.78
N PHE A 96 18.89 8.15 5.11
CA PHE A 96 19.13 9.28 5.99
C PHE A 96 20.60 9.74 5.99
N GLY A 97 21.52 8.88 5.55
CA GLY A 97 22.94 9.13 5.25
C GLY A 97 23.76 9.61 6.45
N PRO A 98 25.10 9.72 6.36
CA PRO A 98 25.89 10.25 7.47
C PRO A 98 25.55 11.72 7.78
N GLU A 99 25.84 12.18 9.01
CA GLU A 99 25.78 13.61 9.35
C GLU A 99 26.78 14.40 8.49
N ASN A 100 26.26 15.09 7.46
CA ASN A 100 27.02 16.02 6.65
C ASN A 100 26.52 17.45 6.92
N TYR A 101 27.14 18.11 7.90
CA TYR A 101 27.29 19.56 7.85
C TYR A 101 28.36 19.82 6.81
N GLY A 102 28.02 20.40 5.66
CA GLY A 102 29.05 20.97 4.80
C GLY A 102 29.73 22.07 5.61
N GLU A 103 31.04 21.97 5.83
CA GLU A 103 31.85 23.11 6.27
C GLU A 103 31.63 24.24 5.25
N GLY A 104 30.83 25.25 5.61
CA GLY A 104 30.47 26.37 4.72
C GLY A 104 29.01 26.45 4.27
N GLY A 105 28.09 25.62 4.78
CA GLY A 105 26.65 25.87 4.62
C GLY A 105 26.09 25.71 3.19
N THR A 106 26.86 25.18 2.25
CA THR A 106 26.36 24.80 0.93
C THR A 106 25.92 23.34 0.91
N ILE A 107 24.71 23.12 0.39
CA ILE A 107 24.04 21.83 0.31
C ILE A 107 24.71 21.02 -0.82
N LEU A 108 25.43 19.95 -0.49
CA LEU A 108 25.95 19.03 -1.50
C LEU A 108 24.82 18.19 -2.14
N PRO A 109 24.87 17.95 -3.47
CA PRO A 109 23.76 17.41 -4.25
C PRO A 109 23.73 15.87 -4.29
N SER A 110 23.77 15.18 -3.15
CA SER A 110 23.68 13.70 -3.13
C SER A 110 22.27 13.13 -2.97
N ARG A 111 21.26 13.93 -2.62
CA ARG A 111 19.93 13.41 -2.27
C ARG A 111 18.91 13.50 -3.42
N ARG A 112 18.96 12.58 -4.39
CA ARG A 112 17.90 12.41 -5.41
C ARG A 112 16.59 11.84 -4.85
N TYR A 113 16.62 11.24 -3.66
CA TYR A 113 15.43 10.83 -2.90
C TYR A 113 15.29 11.69 -1.65
N ARG A 114 14.83 12.95 -1.79
CA ARG A 114 14.19 13.62 -0.65
C ARG A 114 12.72 13.21 -0.64
N LEU A 115 12.25 12.63 0.47
CA LEU A 115 10.84 12.76 0.83
C LEU A 115 10.49 14.24 0.77
N ASN A 116 9.48 14.61 -0.02
CA ASN A 116 9.14 15.99 -0.34
C ASN A 116 8.55 16.68 0.90
N THR A 117 9.39 17.16 1.83
CA THR A 117 8.97 17.82 3.06
C THR A 117 8.65 19.29 2.78
N ARG A 118 7.51 19.54 2.13
CA ARG A 118 7.03 20.89 1.78
C ARG A 118 6.24 21.59 2.90
N ASN A 119 6.34 21.13 4.15
CA ASN A 119 5.86 21.85 5.33
C ASN A 119 7.04 22.49 6.05
N ARG A 120 6.92 23.79 6.33
CA ARG A 120 7.95 24.76 6.78
C ARG A 120 8.63 24.50 8.14
N ALA A 121 8.77 23.26 8.57
CA ALA A 121 9.70 22.91 9.63
C ALA A 121 10.80 22.06 9.01
N ALA A 122 12.03 22.58 8.98
CA ALA A 122 13.19 21.72 8.84
C ALA A 122 13.08 20.65 9.95
N ARG A 123 12.76 19.41 9.58
CA ARG A 123 12.82 18.33 10.57
C ARG A 123 14.29 18.20 10.97
N PRO A 124 14.63 18.23 12.27
CA PRO A 124 15.98 17.95 12.74
C PRO A 124 16.52 16.61 12.19
N GLN A 125 15.62 15.67 11.88
CA GLN A 125 15.90 14.33 11.31
C GLN A 125 16.79 14.36 10.06
N SER A 126 16.61 15.31 9.13
CA SER A 126 17.43 15.35 7.91
C SER A 126 18.87 15.84 8.16
N MET A 127 19.14 16.36 9.37
CA MET A 127 20.41 16.97 9.79
C MET A 127 21.20 16.12 10.81
N ARG A 128 20.59 15.08 11.40
CA ARG A 128 21.26 14.17 12.36
C ARG A 128 21.92 12.96 11.72
N GLY A 129 21.63 12.67 10.46
CA GLY A 129 22.15 11.49 9.77
C GLY A 129 21.80 10.16 10.45
N CYS A 130 22.13 9.07 9.76
CA CYS A 130 22.08 7.70 10.21
C CYS A 130 23.45 7.09 9.92
N THR A 131 24.06 6.45 10.90
CA THR A 131 25.34 5.75 10.76
C THR A 131 25.17 4.36 10.17
N CYS A 132 23.95 3.88 9.92
CA CYS A 132 23.71 2.54 9.39
C CYS A 132 24.20 2.40 7.93
N HIS A 133 25.15 1.49 7.73
CA HIS A 133 25.72 1.20 6.41
C HIS A 133 26.45 -0.16 6.38
N PHE A 134 26.49 -0.73 5.18
CA PHE A 134 27.18 -2.00 4.91
C PHE A 134 27.74 -2.01 3.49
N ALA A 135 28.75 -2.84 3.25
CA ALA A 135 29.32 -3.07 1.94
C ALA A 135 28.95 -4.45 1.42
N VAL A 136 28.74 -4.55 0.11
CA VAL A 136 28.58 -5.81 -0.61
C VAL A 136 29.71 -5.97 -1.61
N LYS A 137 30.49 -7.03 -1.45
CA LYS A 137 31.54 -7.47 -2.37
C LYS A 137 31.08 -8.71 -3.11
N ARG A 138 30.89 -8.63 -4.44
CA ARG A 138 30.85 -9.82 -5.29
C ARG A 138 32.28 -10.33 -5.44
N LEU A 139 32.56 -11.53 -4.95
CA LEU A 139 33.94 -12.04 -4.87
C LEU A 139 34.53 -12.33 -6.25
N TYR A 140 35.81 -12.03 -6.41
CA TYR A 140 36.55 -12.24 -7.66
C TYR A 140 36.85 -13.72 -7.89
N ALA A 141 37.33 -14.40 -6.85
CA ALA A 141 37.58 -15.84 -6.88
C ALA A 141 36.29 -16.68 -7.01
N ARG A 142 35.17 -16.20 -6.45
CA ARG A 142 33.88 -16.91 -6.40
C ARG A 142 32.72 -16.00 -6.86
N PRO A 143 32.53 -15.77 -8.18
CA PRO A 143 31.58 -14.78 -8.68
C PRO A 143 30.10 -15.08 -8.38
N ALA A 144 29.75 -16.30 -7.96
CA ALA A 144 28.40 -16.65 -7.53
C ALA A 144 28.10 -16.25 -6.07
N VAL A 145 29.10 -15.76 -5.34
CA VAL A 145 29.01 -15.48 -3.90
C VAL A 145 29.19 -13.98 -3.67
N ALA A 146 28.37 -13.43 -2.77
CA ALA A 146 28.53 -12.11 -2.21
C ALA A 146 29.02 -12.20 -0.77
N MET A 147 30.00 -11.38 -0.45
CA MET A 147 30.39 -11.10 0.93
C MET A 147 29.73 -9.78 1.35
N ILE A 148 28.93 -9.85 2.40
CA ILE A 148 28.36 -8.67 3.07
C ILE A 148 29.27 -8.33 4.23
N ILE A 149 29.64 -7.06 4.35
CA ILE A 149 30.44 -6.50 5.43
C ILE A 149 29.60 -5.43 6.10
N TYR A 150 29.14 -5.69 7.33
CA TYR A 150 28.30 -4.74 8.05
C TYR A 150 29.16 -3.88 8.98
N HIS A 151 29.22 -2.58 8.72
CA HIS A 151 30.04 -1.67 9.51
C HIS A 151 29.28 -1.12 10.73
N GLU A 152 28.01 -0.75 10.56
CA GLU A 152 27.13 -0.36 11.66
C GLU A 152 25.69 -0.72 11.31
N ARG A 153 25.05 -1.56 12.13
CA ARG A 153 23.67 -2.05 11.92
C ARG A 153 22.62 -1.15 12.56
N ARG A 154 23.01 -0.42 13.59
CA ARG A 154 22.07 0.39 14.36
C ARG A 154 21.72 1.64 13.58
N HIS A 155 20.43 1.93 13.52
CA HIS A 155 19.92 3.17 12.95
C HIS A 155 20.03 4.31 13.97
N VAL A 156 21.27 4.72 14.24
CA VAL A 156 21.59 5.79 15.18
C VAL A 156 22.31 6.95 14.51
N ASN A 157 22.28 8.13 15.15
CA ASN A 157 23.12 9.25 14.75
C ASN A 157 24.55 9.11 15.34
N LYS A 158 25.44 10.06 15.05
CA LYS A 158 26.81 10.05 15.61
C LYS A 158 26.84 10.07 17.15
N SER A 159 25.79 10.61 17.77
CA SER A 159 25.63 10.64 19.24
C SER A 159 24.99 9.37 19.82
N GLY A 160 24.70 8.34 19.01
CA GLY A 160 24.16 7.05 19.47
C GLY A 160 22.65 7.02 19.71
N PHE A 161 21.91 8.07 19.38
CA PHE A 161 20.45 8.09 19.50
C PHE A 161 19.78 7.55 18.25
N ILE A 162 18.63 6.86 18.41
CA ILE A 162 17.79 6.39 17.30
C ILE A 162 17.48 7.59 16.38
N CYS A 163 17.78 7.44 15.10
CA CYS A 163 17.78 8.56 14.15
C CYS A 163 16.50 8.69 13.32
N HIS A 164 15.73 7.60 13.15
CA HIS A 164 14.44 7.57 12.48
C HIS A 164 13.64 6.32 12.89
N GLY A 165 12.36 6.26 12.50
CA GLY A 165 11.45 5.15 12.84
C GLY A 165 10.54 5.46 14.04
N PRO A 166 9.60 4.56 14.39
CA PRO A 166 8.61 4.82 15.44
C PRO A 166 9.20 5.05 16.85
N LEU A 167 10.42 4.58 17.10
CA LEU A 167 11.13 4.71 18.37
C LEU A 167 11.99 5.97 18.48
N ASP A 168 12.15 6.73 17.39
CA ASP A 168 12.81 8.03 17.43
C ASP A 168 11.94 9.03 18.24
N ARG A 169 12.35 9.30 19.48
CA ARG A 169 11.66 10.23 20.38
C ARG A 169 11.62 11.66 19.82
N ASP A 170 12.48 12.00 18.86
CA ASP A 170 12.54 13.29 18.18
C ASP A 170 12.00 13.22 16.74
N ALA A 171 11.36 12.10 16.37
CA ALA A 171 10.56 11.97 15.14
C ALA A 171 9.50 13.08 15.05
N ILE A 172 9.06 13.53 16.21
CA ILE A 172 8.17 14.66 16.42
C ILE A 172 9.06 15.85 16.77
N GLY A 173 9.21 16.80 15.83
CA GLY A 173 10.10 17.94 16.01
C GLY A 173 9.85 18.70 17.33
N PRO A 174 10.85 19.43 17.88
CA PRO A 174 10.74 20.09 19.18
C PRO A 174 9.53 21.02 19.33
N GLY A 175 9.12 21.66 18.23
CA GLY A 175 7.88 22.44 18.15
C GLY A 175 6.63 21.56 18.24
N ALA A 176 6.56 20.45 17.52
CA ALA A 176 5.41 19.54 17.53
C ALA A 176 5.20 18.82 18.87
N LYS A 177 6.24 18.66 19.69
CA LYS A 177 6.13 18.14 21.07
C LYS A 177 5.38 19.09 22.02
N ARG A 178 5.36 20.39 21.73
CA ARG A 178 4.73 21.43 22.57
C ARG A 178 3.40 21.93 22.00
N ILE A 179 3.07 21.55 20.77
CA ILE A 179 1.86 22.01 20.09
C ILE A 179 0.80 20.89 20.18
N PRO A 180 -0.45 21.20 20.56
CA PRO A 180 -1.56 20.22 20.60
C PRO A 180 -1.96 19.64 19.23
N TYR A 181 -1.26 20.03 18.18
CA TYR A 181 -1.31 19.51 16.81
C TYR A 181 -0.16 18.52 16.65
N VAL A 182 -0.41 17.24 16.86
CA VAL A 182 0.62 16.22 16.61
C VAL A 182 0.54 15.79 15.14
N GLY A 183 1.11 16.61 14.26
CA GLY A 183 1.22 16.31 12.84
C GLY A 183 -0.08 16.40 12.03
N ASN A 184 0.08 16.45 10.70
CA ASN A 184 -1.04 16.61 9.77
C ASN A 184 -2.06 15.48 9.87
N GLU A 185 -1.64 14.28 10.20
CA GLU A 185 -2.51 13.11 10.29
C GLU A 185 -3.48 13.21 11.48
N LEU A 186 -2.99 13.52 12.68
CA LEU A 186 -3.86 13.68 13.85
C LEU A 186 -4.79 14.88 13.69
N GLN A 187 -4.33 15.97 13.07
CA GLN A 187 -5.24 17.07 12.71
C GLN A 187 -6.34 16.58 11.78
N GLN A 188 -6.00 15.91 10.67
CA GLN A 188 -6.98 15.49 9.68
C GLN A 188 -7.96 14.50 10.28
N GLN A 189 -7.49 13.61 11.17
CA GLN A 189 -8.34 12.71 11.92
C GLN A 189 -9.30 13.48 12.83
N THR A 190 -8.81 14.41 13.65
CA THR A 190 -9.65 15.26 14.52
C THR A 190 -10.65 16.09 13.74
N MET A 191 -10.22 16.73 12.64
CA MET A 191 -11.11 17.45 11.73
C MET A 191 -12.18 16.53 11.13
N SER A 192 -11.80 15.33 10.68
CA SER A 192 -12.73 14.36 10.09
C SER A 192 -13.80 13.91 11.11
N LEU A 193 -13.45 13.71 12.38
CA LEU A 193 -14.41 13.34 13.41
C LEU A 193 -15.41 14.48 13.68
N ILE A 194 -14.94 15.73 13.65
CA ILE A 194 -15.80 16.91 13.78
C ILE A 194 -16.72 17.05 12.56
N TYR A 195 -16.21 16.86 11.34
CA TYR A 195 -17.02 16.89 10.11
C TYR A 195 -18.08 15.77 10.09
N LEU A 196 -17.79 14.62 10.69
CA LEU A 196 -18.74 13.51 10.85
C LEU A 196 -19.81 13.78 11.92
N GLY A 197 -19.83 14.96 12.55
CA GLY A 197 -20.80 15.32 13.58
C GLY A 197 -20.62 14.61 14.92
N ILE A 198 -19.45 13.98 15.15
CA ILE A 198 -19.17 13.30 16.41
C ILE A 198 -19.08 14.35 17.54
N PRO A 199 -19.72 14.11 18.71
CA PRO A 199 -19.65 15.01 19.85
C PRO A 199 -18.22 15.38 20.21
N VAL A 200 -17.99 16.65 20.47
CA VAL A 200 -16.66 17.25 20.64
C VAL A 200 -15.93 16.65 21.84
N GLU A 201 -16.69 16.19 22.84
CA GLU A 201 -16.19 15.48 24.01
C GLU A 201 -15.52 14.15 23.60
N ASN A 202 -16.14 13.41 22.68
CA ASN A 202 -15.60 12.15 22.15
C ASN A 202 -14.38 12.41 21.26
N VAL A 203 -14.45 13.43 20.40
CA VAL A 203 -13.31 13.87 19.58
C VAL A 203 -12.12 14.27 20.45
N LEU A 204 -12.39 15.03 21.52
CA LEU A 204 -11.38 15.47 22.47
C LEU A 204 -10.71 14.28 23.17
N GLN A 205 -11.50 13.30 23.61
CA GLN A 205 -10.96 12.10 24.24
C GLN A 205 -10.03 11.33 23.29
N THR A 206 -10.46 11.10 22.04
CA THR A 206 -9.64 10.45 21.01
C THR A 206 -8.38 11.27 20.67
N HIS A 207 -8.50 12.59 20.60
CA HIS A 207 -7.37 13.49 20.34
C HIS A 207 -6.38 13.48 21.50
N ILE A 208 -6.84 13.45 22.76
CA ILE A 208 -6.00 13.33 23.95
C ILE A 208 -5.25 11.99 23.94
N GLU A 209 -5.91 10.89 23.62
CA GLU A 209 -5.26 9.57 23.51
C GLU A 209 -4.15 9.58 22.45
N GLY A 210 -4.43 10.17 21.28
CA GLY A 210 -3.43 10.38 20.23
C GLY A 210 -2.26 11.23 20.71
N VAL A 211 -2.54 12.40 21.29
CA VAL A 211 -1.51 13.30 21.84
C VAL A 211 -0.68 12.62 22.94
N GLN A 212 -1.30 11.86 23.84
CA GLN A 212 -0.62 11.16 24.94
C GLN A 212 0.31 10.07 24.43
N ARG A 213 -0.11 9.34 23.39
CA ARG A 213 0.72 8.32 22.73
C ARG A 213 2.02 8.89 22.16
N TYR A 214 2.01 10.17 21.77
CA TYR A 214 3.10 10.81 21.04
C TYR A 214 3.91 11.84 21.85
N CYS A 215 3.29 12.55 22.79
CA CYS A 215 3.87 13.68 23.53
C CYS A 215 3.92 13.47 25.06
N GLY A 216 3.46 12.32 25.56
CA GLY A 216 3.46 12.00 26.99
C GLY A 216 2.36 12.70 27.82
N PRO A 217 2.34 12.51 29.16
CA PRO A 217 1.18 12.87 30.00
C PRO A 217 0.89 14.37 30.11
N ASN A 218 1.89 15.23 29.94
CA ASN A 218 1.82 16.68 30.21
C ASN A 218 1.19 17.52 29.08
N ALA A 219 0.76 16.92 27.97
CA ALA A 219 0.24 17.63 26.81
C ALA A 219 -1.29 17.91 26.85
N ARG A 220 -1.98 17.57 27.96
CA ARG A 220 -3.45 17.67 28.09
C ARG A 220 -4.02 19.09 27.98
N VAL A 221 -3.30 20.10 28.48
CA VAL A 221 -3.87 21.45 28.71
C VAL A 221 -4.18 22.19 27.39
N ASN A 222 -3.47 21.88 26.30
CA ASN A 222 -3.65 22.58 25.02
C ASN A 222 -4.55 21.80 24.02
N ALA A 223 -4.86 20.52 24.30
CA ALA A 223 -5.63 19.65 23.42
C ALA A 223 -7.11 20.09 23.31
N SER A 224 -7.73 20.44 24.44
CA SER A 224 -9.12 20.92 24.50
C SER A 224 -9.31 22.21 23.72
N GLN A 225 -8.45 23.20 23.95
CA GLN A 225 -8.47 24.47 23.23
C GLN A 225 -8.29 24.28 21.72
N TYR A 226 -7.46 23.33 21.30
CA TYR A 226 -7.23 23.03 19.89
C TYR A 226 -8.46 22.41 19.22
N VAL A 227 -9.08 21.40 19.85
CA VAL A 227 -10.30 20.75 19.32
C VAL A 227 -11.45 21.77 19.26
N GLN A 228 -11.66 22.58 20.31
CA GLN A 228 -12.67 23.64 20.32
C GLN A 228 -12.43 24.70 19.24
N LYS A 229 -11.15 25.05 18.98
CA LYS A 229 -10.80 25.97 17.90
C LYS A 229 -11.09 25.37 16.53
N LEU A 230 -10.76 24.10 16.30
CA LEU A 230 -11.10 23.39 15.07
C LEU A 230 -12.60 23.31 14.86
N GLU A 231 -13.35 22.98 15.91
CA GLU A 231 -14.81 22.94 15.88
C GLU A 231 -15.39 24.32 15.53
N MET A 232 -14.91 25.39 16.17
CA MET A 232 -15.32 26.75 15.82
C MET A 232 -14.98 27.09 14.37
N ILE A 233 -13.79 26.70 13.87
CA ILE A 233 -13.40 26.93 12.48
C ILE A 233 -14.34 26.17 11.54
N ILE A 234 -14.65 24.90 11.84
CA ILE A 234 -15.53 24.06 11.01
C ILE A 234 -16.98 24.57 11.04
N LYS A 235 -17.48 24.97 12.21
CA LYS A 235 -18.82 25.58 12.37
C LYS A 235 -18.95 26.94 11.70
N ARG A 236 -17.86 27.74 11.68
CA ARG A 236 -17.81 29.06 11.03
C ARG A 236 -17.39 29.00 9.57
N SER A 237 -16.77 27.91 9.12
CA SER A 237 -16.59 27.65 7.70
C SER A 237 -17.95 27.29 7.15
N THR A 238 -18.70 28.33 6.81
CA THR A 238 -19.73 28.22 5.80
C THR A 238 -18.99 27.79 4.54
N HIS A 239 -19.01 26.49 4.24
CA HIS A 239 -18.70 26.01 2.90
C HIS A 239 -19.88 26.42 2.02
N GLU A 240 -20.10 27.73 1.87
CA GLU A 240 -20.95 28.30 0.85
C GLU A 240 -20.21 28.08 -0.47
N LEU A 241 -20.35 26.85 -0.94
CA LEU A 241 -19.99 26.44 -2.27
C LEU A 241 -20.96 27.13 -3.23
N ASP A 242 -20.41 27.50 -4.38
CA ASP A 242 -21.14 28.14 -5.48
C ASP A 242 -22.44 27.37 -5.76
N LEU A 243 -23.50 28.07 -6.17
CA LEU A 243 -24.76 27.43 -6.57
C LEU A 243 -24.53 26.43 -7.73
N ASP A 244 -23.49 26.65 -8.53
CA ASP A 244 -22.97 25.69 -9.49
C ASP A 244 -21.99 24.70 -8.85
N ASP A 245 -22.41 23.44 -8.75
CA ASP A 245 -21.57 22.33 -8.31
C ASP A 245 -20.28 22.19 -9.15
N GLN A 246 -20.33 22.52 -10.44
CA GLN A 246 -19.19 22.42 -11.35
C GLN A 246 -18.12 23.48 -11.02
N ALA A 247 -18.54 24.72 -10.76
CA ALA A 247 -17.67 25.77 -10.25
C ALA A 247 -17.03 25.37 -8.90
N SER A 248 -17.81 24.78 -8.01
CA SER A 248 -17.34 24.32 -6.70
C SER A 248 -16.25 23.24 -6.80
N ILE A 249 -16.44 22.25 -7.69
CA ILE A 249 -15.43 21.22 -7.92
C ILE A 249 -14.17 21.81 -8.55
N ARG A 250 -14.30 22.73 -9.52
CA ARG A 250 -13.14 23.41 -10.12
C ARG A 250 -12.29 24.12 -9.08
N MET A 251 -12.92 24.90 -8.19
CA MET A 251 -12.23 25.58 -7.09
C MET A 251 -11.53 24.59 -6.15
N TRP A 252 -12.19 23.47 -5.83
CA TRP A 252 -11.60 22.43 -5.00
C TRP A 252 -10.40 21.76 -5.67
N VAL A 253 -10.50 21.40 -6.95
CA VAL A 253 -9.41 20.79 -7.73
C VAL A 253 -8.20 21.74 -7.80
N GLU A 254 -8.44 23.02 -8.06
CA GLU A 254 -7.39 24.04 -8.10
C GLU A 254 -6.66 24.18 -6.76
N LYS A 255 -7.39 24.13 -5.64
CA LYS A 255 -6.83 24.15 -4.30
C LYS A 255 -6.07 22.86 -3.94
N ASN A 256 -6.50 21.73 -4.49
CA ASN A 256 -6.02 20.39 -4.12
C ASN A 256 -5.23 19.67 -5.23
N LYS A 257 -4.65 20.38 -6.20
CA LYS A 257 -3.91 19.81 -7.35
C LYS A 257 -2.94 18.68 -7.01
N LYS A 258 -2.30 18.73 -5.84
CA LYS A 258 -1.36 17.69 -5.40
C LYS A 258 -2.04 16.35 -5.13
N SER A 259 -3.28 16.36 -4.68
CA SER A 259 -4.07 15.17 -4.35
C SER A 259 -4.95 14.72 -5.53
N VAL A 260 -4.97 15.46 -6.63
CA VAL A 260 -5.71 15.11 -7.84
C VAL A 260 -4.74 14.47 -8.83
N PHE A 261 -5.06 13.27 -9.30
CA PHE A 261 -4.29 12.60 -10.35
C PHE A 261 -4.95 12.68 -11.73
N PHE A 262 -6.27 12.90 -11.76
CA PHE A 262 -7.03 13.06 -12.98
C PHE A 262 -8.24 13.96 -12.72
N TYR A 263 -8.52 14.87 -13.65
CA TYR A 263 -9.72 15.70 -13.60
C TYR A 263 -10.21 15.95 -15.03
N GLN A 264 -11.50 15.67 -15.26
CA GLN A 264 -12.23 15.98 -16.48
C GLN A 264 -13.56 16.60 -16.08
N ASP A 265 -13.80 17.80 -16.57
CA ASP A 265 -15.04 18.52 -16.33
C ASP A 265 -16.17 17.96 -17.20
N SER A 266 -17.43 18.07 -16.76
CA SER A 266 -18.56 17.63 -17.61
C SER A 266 -18.79 18.60 -18.77
N SER A 267 -18.92 18.06 -19.96
CA SER A 267 -19.34 18.77 -21.18
C SER A 267 -20.43 17.97 -21.91
N ASP A 268 -20.93 18.50 -23.04
CA ASP A 268 -21.89 17.79 -23.90
C ASP A 268 -21.36 16.46 -24.45
N THR A 269 -20.03 16.30 -24.48
CA THR A 269 -19.35 15.15 -25.09
C THR A 269 -18.56 14.31 -24.10
N ASP A 270 -18.14 14.91 -22.98
CA ASP A 270 -17.28 14.28 -21.99
C ASP A 270 -17.97 14.19 -20.62
N PRO A 271 -17.98 13.01 -19.98
CA PRO A 271 -18.54 12.89 -18.64
C PRO A 271 -17.61 13.47 -17.57
N PHE A 272 -18.17 13.85 -16.43
CA PHE A 272 -17.39 14.24 -15.26
C PHE A 272 -16.57 13.08 -14.70
N ILE A 273 -15.29 13.31 -14.44
CA ILE A 273 -14.38 12.36 -13.79
C ILE A 273 -13.44 13.12 -12.85
N LEU A 274 -13.41 12.73 -11.58
CA LEU A 274 -12.44 13.24 -10.60
C LEU A 274 -11.70 12.09 -9.94
N GLY A 275 -10.39 12.00 -10.20
CA GLY A 275 -9.47 11.03 -9.60
C GLY A 275 -8.66 11.66 -8.47
N ILE A 276 -8.83 11.15 -7.26
CA ILE A 276 -8.17 11.61 -6.04
C ILE A 276 -7.20 10.54 -5.54
N GLN A 277 -5.96 10.95 -5.33
CA GLN A 277 -4.91 10.19 -4.68
C GLN A 277 -3.98 11.15 -3.94
N THR A 278 -4.05 11.13 -2.61
CA THR A 278 -3.12 11.87 -1.76
C THR A 278 -1.71 11.28 -1.86
N GLU A 279 -0.71 12.04 -1.41
CA GLU A 279 0.68 11.56 -1.35
C GLU A 279 0.83 10.29 -0.49
N TRP A 280 0.11 10.21 0.63
CA TRP A 280 0.12 9.02 1.48
C TRP A 280 -0.46 7.81 0.73
N GLN A 281 -1.57 8.00 0.01
CA GLN A 281 -2.21 6.95 -0.77
C GLN A 281 -1.32 6.46 -1.93
N LEU A 282 -0.63 7.38 -2.63
CA LEU A 282 0.37 7.04 -3.64
C LEU A 282 1.49 6.18 -3.04
N GLN A 283 2.02 6.57 -1.87
CA GLN A 283 3.06 5.80 -1.18
C GLN A 283 2.57 4.43 -0.74
N GLN A 284 1.33 4.31 -0.25
CA GLN A 284 0.75 3.01 0.10
C GLN A 284 0.56 2.14 -1.15
N MET A 285 0.13 2.72 -2.27
CA MET A 285 -0.03 2.00 -3.52
C MET A 285 1.30 1.48 -4.08
N VAL A 286 2.35 2.32 -4.03
CA VAL A 286 3.71 1.91 -4.42
C VAL A 286 4.20 0.77 -3.52
N ARG A 287 4.01 0.90 -2.20
CA ARG A 287 4.51 -0.07 -1.21
C ARG A 287 3.77 -1.39 -1.24
N PHE A 288 2.44 -1.35 -1.18
CA PHE A 288 1.60 -2.51 -0.93
C PHE A 288 0.92 -3.05 -2.19
N GLY A 289 0.95 -2.29 -3.30
CA GLY A 289 0.47 -2.76 -4.59
C GLY A 289 1.54 -3.46 -5.44
N HIS A 290 2.84 -3.20 -5.19
CA HIS A 290 3.90 -3.81 -6.00
C HIS A 290 3.91 -5.33 -5.83
N GLN A 291 3.81 -6.06 -6.94
CA GLN A 291 3.74 -7.53 -7.00
C GLN A 291 2.66 -8.12 -6.08
N SER A 292 1.61 -7.34 -5.81
CA SER A 292 0.51 -7.70 -4.92
C SER A 292 -0.82 -7.59 -5.65
N LEU A 293 -1.91 -7.86 -4.94
CA LEU A 293 -3.27 -7.70 -5.43
C LEU A 293 -3.75 -6.27 -5.22
N LEU A 294 -4.45 -5.75 -6.22
CA LEU A 294 -5.19 -4.50 -6.12
C LEU A 294 -6.67 -4.82 -6.27
N ALA A 295 -7.53 -4.23 -5.45
CA ALA A 295 -8.98 -4.42 -5.55
C ALA A 295 -9.68 -3.13 -5.96
N ALA A 296 -10.76 -3.26 -6.73
CA ALA A 296 -11.71 -2.19 -6.99
C ALA A 296 -13.12 -2.59 -6.54
N ASP A 297 -13.83 -1.65 -5.94
CA ASP A 297 -15.28 -1.73 -5.74
C ASP A 297 -15.89 -0.42 -6.23
N SER A 298 -17.06 -0.54 -6.82
CA SER A 298 -17.79 0.58 -7.36
C SER A 298 -19.14 0.71 -6.65
N SER A 299 -19.48 1.93 -6.27
CA SER A 299 -20.75 2.24 -5.61
C SER A 299 -21.91 2.40 -6.61
N PHE A 300 -21.74 1.91 -7.84
CA PHE A 300 -22.73 2.04 -8.91
C PHE A 300 -24.03 1.32 -8.55
N GLY A 301 -25.16 1.98 -8.80
CA GLY A 301 -26.49 1.49 -8.41
C GLY A 301 -26.96 1.89 -7.01
N ILE A 302 -26.18 2.69 -6.26
CA ILE A 302 -26.70 3.40 -5.08
C ILE A 302 -27.43 4.65 -5.57
N SER A 303 -28.77 4.61 -5.61
CA SER A 303 -29.64 5.68 -6.13
C SER A 303 -29.58 7.01 -5.37
N LYS A 304 -28.80 7.08 -4.27
CA LYS A 304 -28.74 8.24 -3.37
C LYS A 304 -27.58 9.21 -3.66
N LEU A 305 -26.59 8.83 -4.47
CA LEU A 305 -25.43 9.68 -4.76
C LEU A 305 -25.55 10.34 -6.14
N LYS A 306 -25.28 11.65 -6.22
CA LYS A 306 -25.22 12.37 -7.50
C LYS A 306 -24.14 11.80 -8.43
N TYR A 307 -23.02 11.34 -7.90
CA TYR A 307 -21.93 10.69 -8.63
C TYR A 307 -21.49 9.41 -7.90
N PRO A 308 -21.47 8.24 -8.56
CA PRO A 308 -20.87 7.02 -8.02
C PRO A 308 -19.38 7.19 -7.65
N LEU A 309 -18.95 6.41 -6.65
CA LEU A 309 -17.58 6.34 -6.16
C LEU A 309 -16.97 4.98 -6.53
N TYR A 310 -15.88 5.01 -7.27
CA TYR A 310 -14.92 3.92 -7.40
C TYR A 310 -13.86 4.05 -6.30
N THR A 311 -13.63 2.95 -5.59
CA THR A 311 -12.56 2.87 -4.59
C THR A 311 -11.55 1.83 -5.03
N LEU A 312 -10.27 2.21 -5.02
CA LEU A 312 -9.16 1.29 -5.19
C LEU A 312 -8.53 0.98 -3.84
N LEU A 313 -8.30 -0.30 -3.57
CA LEU A 313 -7.78 -0.82 -2.32
C LEU A 313 -6.51 -1.66 -2.56
N ALA A 314 -5.46 -1.39 -1.78
CA ALA A 314 -4.31 -2.28 -1.63
C ALA A 314 -4.38 -2.97 -0.26
N PHE A 315 -3.58 -4.02 -0.07
CA PHE A 315 -3.57 -4.81 1.18
C PHE A 315 -2.22 -4.67 1.89
N ASP A 316 -2.25 -4.28 3.16
CA ASP A 316 -1.03 -4.22 3.97
C ASP A 316 -0.50 -5.63 4.29
N SER A 317 0.65 -5.72 4.95
CA SER A 317 1.25 -7.01 5.33
C SER A 317 0.40 -7.85 6.30
N ARG A 318 -0.67 -7.27 6.88
CA ARG A 318 -1.64 -7.93 7.74
C ARG A 318 -2.98 -8.17 7.02
N GLN A 319 -3.03 -8.01 5.69
CA GLN A 319 -4.22 -8.13 4.86
C GLN A 319 -5.34 -7.11 5.17
N HIS A 320 -5.02 -5.98 5.81
CA HIS A 320 -5.99 -4.89 5.93
C HIS A 320 -6.13 -4.13 4.61
N ALA A 321 -7.38 -3.84 4.23
CA ALA A 321 -7.67 -3.02 3.07
C ALA A 321 -7.34 -1.54 3.33
N LEU A 322 -6.48 -0.97 2.47
CA LEU A 322 -6.08 0.43 2.50
C LEU A 322 -6.61 1.15 1.24
N PRO A 323 -7.40 2.24 1.37
CA PRO A 323 -7.84 3.02 0.22
C PRO A 323 -6.68 3.77 -0.40
N VAL A 324 -6.30 3.39 -1.61
CA VAL A 324 -5.13 3.92 -2.33
C VAL A 324 -5.47 4.87 -3.48
N ALA A 325 -6.74 4.94 -3.87
CA ALA A 325 -7.28 5.99 -4.73
C ALA A 325 -8.81 5.96 -4.71
N TRP A 326 -9.40 7.11 -5.04
CA TRP A 326 -10.83 7.27 -5.26
C TRP A 326 -11.08 7.89 -6.62
N VAL A 327 -12.13 7.44 -7.30
CA VAL A 327 -12.59 8.05 -8.56
C VAL A 327 -14.08 8.32 -8.47
N ILE A 328 -14.47 9.56 -8.72
CA ILE A 328 -15.86 10.00 -8.67
C ILE A 328 -16.29 10.25 -10.10
N THR A 329 -17.23 9.43 -10.59
CA THR A 329 -17.67 9.51 -11.97
C THR A 329 -19.02 8.85 -12.18
N ARG A 330 -19.79 9.34 -13.16
CA ARG A 330 -21.07 8.75 -13.61
C ARG A 330 -20.91 7.73 -14.73
N THR A 331 -19.76 7.71 -15.41
CA THR A 331 -19.55 6.85 -16.57
C THR A 331 -18.89 5.53 -16.16
N ILE A 332 -19.32 4.47 -16.82
CA ILE A 332 -18.68 3.14 -16.81
C ILE A 332 -18.18 2.77 -18.21
N ALA A 333 -18.12 3.74 -19.13
CA ALA A 333 -17.71 3.50 -20.50
C ALA A 333 -16.21 3.16 -20.54
N LYS A 334 -15.85 2.14 -21.34
CA LYS A 334 -14.48 1.62 -21.48
C LYS A 334 -13.44 2.73 -21.70
N GLN A 335 -13.74 3.70 -22.55
CA GLN A 335 -12.81 4.79 -22.90
C GLN A 335 -12.52 5.70 -21.69
N ASP A 336 -13.55 6.06 -20.93
CA ASP A 336 -13.41 6.91 -19.75
C ASP A 336 -12.68 6.21 -18.62
N VAL A 337 -13.00 4.93 -18.39
CA VAL A 337 -12.31 4.09 -17.41
C VAL A 337 -10.83 3.99 -17.75
N SER A 338 -10.52 3.78 -19.03
CA SER A 338 -9.14 3.72 -19.51
C SER A 338 -8.38 5.03 -19.32
N LYS A 339 -9.01 6.20 -19.51
CA LYS A 339 -8.37 7.52 -19.34
C LYS A 339 -7.82 7.68 -17.92
N TRP A 340 -8.67 7.50 -16.89
CA TRP A 340 -8.24 7.73 -15.52
C TRP A 340 -7.34 6.60 -14.99
N MET A 341 -7.53 5.34 -15.41
CA MET A 341 -6.63 4.25 -15.03
C MET A 341 -5.21 4.48 -15.55
N LYS A 342 -5.07 4.92 -16.81
CA LYS A 342 -3.76 5.27 -17.39
C LYS A 342 -3.11 6.44 -16.66
N ALA A 343 -3.88 7.46 -16.29
CA ALA A 343 -3.37 8.58 -15.50
C ALA A 343 -2.88 8.15 -14.12
N LEU A 344 -3.61 7.25 -13.44
CA LEU A 344 -3.21 6.68 -12.16
C LEU A 344 -1.91 5.89 -12.28
N VAL A 345 -1.81 4.97 -13.25
CA VAL A 345 -0.59 4.18 -13.48
C VAL A 345 0.59 5.07 -13.86
N GLY A 346 0.38 6.07 -14.73
CA GLY A 346 1.42 7.04 -15.08
C GLY A 346 1.95 7.81 -13.88
N ARG A 347 1.08 8.20 -12.94
CA ARG A 347 1.48 8.85 -11.69
C ARG A 347 2.33 7.93 -10.80
N ILE A 348 2.00 6.64 -10.74
CA ILE A 348 2.76 5.65 -9.97
C ILE A 348 4.12 5.39 -10.63
N HIS A 349 4.15 5.21 -11.96
CA HIS A 349 5.39 4.98 -12.72
C HIS A 349 6.33 6.18 -12.72
N ALA A 350 5.81 7.40 -12.58
CA ALA A 350 6.64 8.58 -12.32
C ALA A 350 7.38 8.51 -10.96
N THR A 351 6.87 7.72 -10.02
CA THR A 351 7.48 7.48 -8.70
C THR A 351 8.35 6.23 -8.68
N ASP A 352 7.87 5.14 -9.30
CA ASP A 352 8.55 3.85 -9.44
C ASP A 352 8.22 3.19 -10.78
N SER A 353 9.16 3.27 -11.72
CA SER A 353 9.00 2.71 -13.08
C SER A 353 8.88 1.18 -13.12
N CYS A 354 9.33 0.47 -12.08
CA CYS A 354 9.24 -0.98 -12.02
C CYS A 354 7.89 -1.46 -11.45
N TRP A 355 7.04 -0.53 -10.99
CA TRP A 355 5.80 -0.89 -10.31
C TRP A 355 4.85 -1.66 -11.22
N ARG A 356 4.36 -2.81 -10.74
CA ARG A 356 3.38 -3.68 -11.39
C ARG A 356 2.59 -4.41 -10.31
N ILE A 357 1.35 -4.79 -10.62
CA ILE A 357 0.53 -5.63 -9.75
C ILE A 357 0.57 -7.08 -10.23
N SER A 358 0.36 -8.02 -9.32
CA SER A 358 0.28 -9.44 -9.65
C SER A 358 -1.11 -9.83 -10.12
N GLY A 359 -2.17 -9.16 -9.65
CA GLY A 359 -3.54 -9.42 -10.07
C GLY A 359 -4.50 -8.32 -9.63
N PHE A 360 -5.68 -8.28 -10.27
CA PHE A 360 -6.70 -7.26 -10.00
C PHE A 360 -8.01 -7.91 -9.59
N ILE A 361 -8.50 -7.58 -8.40
CA ILE A 361 -9.79 -8.03 -7.87
C ILE A 361 -10.85 -7.00 -8.26
N MET A 362 -11.92 -7.45 -8.89
CA MET A 362 -13.03 -6.59 -9.29
C MET A 362 -14.37 -7.28 -9.17
N ASP A 363 -15.42 -6.47 -9.22
CA ASP A 363 -16.80 -6.93 -9.31
C ASP A 363 -17.11 -7.52 -10.70
N ASP A 364 -18.25 -8.19 -10.85
CA ASP A 364 -18.74 -8.73 -12.12
C ASP A 364 -19.23 -7.61 -13.07
N ALA A 365 -18.30 -6.76 -13.49
CA ALA A 365 -18.50 -5.69 -14.45
C ALA A 365 -17.74 -6.03 -15.74
N ALA A 366 -18.41 -6.76 -16.65
CA ALA A 366 -17.84 -7.13 -17.95
C ALA A 366 -17.25 -5.93 -18.72
N LEU A 367 -17.78 -4.73 -18.50
CA LEU A 367 -17.35 -3.47 -19.12
C LEU A 367 -15.99 -2.93 -18.61
N GLU A 368 -15.55 -3.37 -17.43
CA GLU A 368 -14.31 -2.91 -16.78
C GLU A 368 -13.13 -3.87 -17.00
N VAL A 369 -13.40 -5.11 -17.45
CA VAL A 369 -12.39 -6.15 -17.65
C VAL A 369 -11.32 -5.72 -18.66
N ASP A 370 -11.74 -5.19 -19.80
CA ASP A 370 -10.80 -4.77 -20.84
C ASP A 370 -9.93 -3.57 -20.40
N PRO A 371 -10.47 -2.45 -19.87
CA PRO A 371 -9.65 -1.36 -19.34
C PRO A 371 -8.56 -1.82 -18.36
N VAL A 372 -8.90 -2.75 -17.47
CA VAL A 372 -7.96 -3.28 -16.47
C VAL A 372 -6.86 -4.08 -17.15
N ARG A 373 -7.21 -5.00 -18.07
CA ARG A 373 -6.21 -5.78 -18.83
C ARG A 373 -5.30 -4.89 -19.66
N ASP A 374 -5.87 -3.93 -20.37
CA ASP A 374 -5.14 -3.01 -21.26
C ASP A 374 -4.18 -2.10 -20.47
N THR A 375 -4.53 -1.74 -19.23
CA THR A 375 -3.76 -0.77 -18.44
C THR A 375 -2.77 -1.42 -17.48
N PHE A 376 -3.16 -2.49 -16.79
CA PHE A 376 -2.33 -3.14 -15.76
C PHE A 376 -1.61 -4.38 -16.27
N GLY A 377 -2.08 -5.00 -17.36
CA GLY A 377 -1.45 -6.20 -17.94
C GLY A 377 -1.44 -7.40 -17.00
N CYS A 378 -2.41 -7.49 -16.09
CA CYS A 378 -2.45 -8.53 -15.05
C CYS A 378 -3.70 -9.42 -15.16
N PRO A 379 -3.68 -10.61 -14.55
CA PRO A 379 -4.87 -11.44 -14.41
C PRO A 379 -5.96 -10.78 -13.58
N ILE A 380 -7.22 -11.14 -13.86
CA ILE A 380 -8.41 -10.63 -13.18
C ILE A 380 -9.00 -11.71 -12.29
N LEU A 381 -9.33 -11.31 -11.07
CA LEU A 381 -9.95 -12.12 -10.04
C LEU A 381 -11.33 -11.54 -9.71
N PHE A 382 -12.34 -12.41 -9.65
CA PHE A 382 -13.65 -11.98 -9.17
C PHE A 382 -13.70 -11.97 -7.65
N CYS A 383 -14.31 -10.92 -7.09
CA CYS A 383 -14.57 -10.85 -5.66
C CYS A 383 -15.56 -11.97 -5.23
N ILE A 384 -15.06 -12.98 -4.52
CA ILE A 384 -15.82 -14.15 -4.05
C ILE A 384 -17.09 -13.78 -3.31
N TRP A 385 -17.02 -12.74 -2.48
CA TRP A 385 -18.18 -12.27 -1.74
C TRP A 385 -19.30 -11.78 -2.68
N ARG A 386 -18.95 -11.03 -3.73
CA ARG A 386 -19.92 -10.55 -4.72
C ARG A 386 -20.54 -11.70 -5.50
N ILE A 387 -19.75 -12.73 -5.83
CA ILE A 387 -20.26 -13.98 -6.43
C ILE A 387 -21.33 -14.58 -5.50
N ARG A 388 -20.99 -14.79 -4.23
CA ARG A 388 -21.91 -15.35 -3.22
C ARG A 388 -23.17 -14.51 -3.08
N ARG A 389 -23.06 -13.18 -3.00
CA ARG A 389 -24.21 -12.27 -2.89
C ARG A 389 -25.10 -12.32 -4.15
N SER A 390 -24.49 -12.35 -5.33
CA SER A 390 -25.22 -12.45 -6.61
C SER A 390 -25.95 -13.77 -6.74
N TRP A 391 -25.30 -14.88 -6.37
CA TRP A 391 -25.93 -16.19 -6.28
C TRP A 391 -27.07 -16.19 -5.27
N GLN A 392 -26.85 -15.72 -4.04
CA GLN A 392 -27.89 -15.66 -3.01
C GLN A 392 -29.13 -14.89 -3.50
N ARG A 393 -28.94 -13.71 -4.10
CA ARG A 393 -30.04 -12.91 -4.65
C ARG A 393 -30.82 -13.66 -5.73
N ASN A 394 -30.12 -14.35 -6.63
CA ASN A 394 -30.76 -15.08 -7.73
C ASN A 394 -31.37 -16.41 -7.28
N VAL A 395 -30.81 -17.10 -6.29
CA VAL A 395 -31.42 -18.27 -5.66
C VAL A 395 -32.74 -17.88 -4.99
N ILE A 396 -32.76 -16.79 -4.22
CA ILE A 396 -33.99 -16.28 -3.58
C ILE A 396 -35.02 -15.89 -4.63
N LYS A 397 -34.60 -15.22 -5.72
CA LYS A 397 -35.50 -14.72 -6.76
C LYS A 397 -36.05 -15.83 -7.67
N ARG A 398 -35.25 -16.85 -7.98
CA ARG A 398 -35.53 -17.82 -9.06
C ARG A 398 -35.89 -19.22 -8.57
N CYS A 399 -35.58 -19.57 -7.32
CA CYS A 399 -36.03 -20.81 -6.69
C CYS A 399 -37.21 -20.49 -5.76
N SER A 400 -38.28 -21.27 -5.76
CA SER A 400 -39.49 -21.00 -4.96
C SER A 400 -39.43 -21.63 -3.57
N ASN A 401 -38.93 -22.87 -3.45
CA ASN A 401 -38.91 -23.65 -2.22
C ASN A 401 -37.74 -23.24 -1.29
N ALA A 402 -38.02 -23.03 0.00
CA ALA A 402 -37.03 -22.60 0.99
C ALA A 402 -35.94 -23.64 1.30
N GLU A 403 -36.28 -24.93 1.31
CA GLU A 403 -35.32 -26.03 1.50
C GLU A 403 -34.41 -26.16 0.28
N VAL A 404 -34.99 -26.07 -0.92
CA VAL A 404 -34.23 -26.06 -2.17
C VAL A 404 -33.28 -24.86 -2.22
N ARG A 405 -33.75 -23.65 -1.86
CA ARG A 405 -32.88 -22.46 -1.75
C ARG A 405 -31.69 -22.70 -0.83
N ARG A 406 -31.93 -23.32 0.34
CA ARG A 406 -30.88 -23.61 1.33
C ARG A 406 -29.86 -24.60 0.78
N GLU A 407 -30.30 -25.70 0.19
CA GLU A 407 -29.39 -26.74 -0.30
C GLU A 407 -28.64 -26.29 -1.55
N VAL A 408 -29.29 -25.60 -2.48
CA VAL A 408 -28.67 -24.96 -3.64
C VAL A 408 -27.54 -24.03 -3.20
N PHE A 409 -27.81 -23.11 -2.27
CA PHE A 409 -26.81 -22.15 -1.81
C PHE A 409 -25.65 -22.82 -1.04
N LYS A 410 -25.96 -23.85 -0.23
CA LYS A 410 -24.97 -24.64 0.48
C LYS A 410 -24.04 -25.40 -0.47
N ARG A 411 -24.57 -26.07 -1.50
CA ARG A 411 -23.75 -26.76 -2.50
C ARG A 411 -22.93 -25.81 -3.35
N LEU A 412 -23.49 -24.68 -3.77
CA LEU A 412 -22.71 -23.62 -4.44
C LEU A 412 -21.55 -23.14 -3.59
N GLY A 413 -21.76 -22.98 -2.27
CA GLY A 413 -20.69 -22.67 -1.32
C GLY A 413 -19.60 -23.74 -1.31
N LYS A 414 -19.97 -25.02 -1.22
CA LYS A 414 -19.02 -26.14 -1.26
C LYS A 414 -18.22 -26.17 -2.56
N ILE A 415 -18.88 -26.01 -3.71
CA ILE A 415 -18.22 -25.97 -5.02
C ILE A 415 -17.24 -24.81 -5.09
N LEU A 416 -17.65 -23.63 -4.61
CA LEU A 416 -16.80 -22.44 -4.58
C LEU A 416 -15.55 -22.66 -3.72
N TYR A 417 -15.70 -23.20 -2.50
CA TYR A 417 -14.57 -23.49 -1.61
C TYR A 417 -13.76 -24.74 -1.97
N GLY A 418 -14.34 -25.65 -2.75
CA GLY A 418 -13.69 -26.86 -3.28
C GLY A 418 -12.73 -26.57 -4.44
N ILE A 419 -12.64 -25.33 -4.91
CA ILE A 419 -11.66 -24.92 -5.93
C ILE A 419 -10.21 -25.10 -5.46
N TRP A 420 -10.00 -25.04 -4.14
CA TRP A 420 -8.67 -25.17 -3.53
C TRP A 420 -8.37 -26.57 -2.99
N SER A 421 -9.38 -27.42 -2.82
CA SER A 421 -9.14 -28.86 -2.76
C SER A 421 -8.78 -29.31 -4.17
N LYS A 422 -7.83 -30.24 -4.35
CA LYS A 422 -7.50 -30.82 -5.67
C LYS A 422 -8.65 -31.68 -6.23
N GLU A 423 -9.87 -31.44 -5.80
CA GLU A 423 -11.09 -32.15 -6.16
C GLU A 423 -11.54 -31.74 -7.55
N ASP A 424 -12.28 -32.63 -8.20
CA ASP A 424 -12.83 -32.40 -9.53
C ASP A 424 -13.97 -31.38 -9.47
N TYR A 425 -13.62 -30.10 -9.61
CA TYR A 425 -14.58 -29.01 -9.71
C TYR A 425 -15.60 -29.22 -10.83
N VAL A 426 -15.15 -29.72 -11.98
CA VAL A 426 -15.99 -29.88 -13.17
C VAL A 426 -17.03 -30.96 -12.91
N GLY A 427 -16.61 -32.08 -12.31
CA GLY A 427 -17.51 -33.11 -11.79
C GLY A 427 -18.52 -32.57 -10.78
N ALA A 428 -18.05 -31.86 -9.74
CA ALA A 428 -18.90 -31.31 -8.69
C ALA A 428 -19.95 -30.30 -9.20
N LEU A 429 -19.59 -29.50 -10.21
CA LEU A 429 -20.51 -28.57 -10.89
C LEU A 429 -21.50 -29.31 -11.80
N GLY A 430 -21.04 -30.35 -12.52
CA GLY A 430 -21.89 -31.21 -13.34
C GLY A 430 -22.97 -31.91 -12.52
N GLU A 431 -22.59 -32.55 -11.42
CA GLU A 431 -23.51 -33.16 -10.46
C GLU A 431 -24.51 -32.14 -9.90
N PHE A 432 -24.05 -30.93 -9.58
CA PHE A 432 -24.92 -29.87 -9.07
C PHE A 432 -25.98 -29.44 -10.10
N ILE A 433 -25.60 -29.30 -11.37
CA ILE A 433 -26.52 -28.95 -12.44
C ILE A 433 -27.57 -30.06 -12.65
N GLN A 434 -27.17 -31.32 -12.48
CA GLN A 434 -28.06 -32.48 -12.62
C GLN A 434 -29.04 -32.58 -11.45
N ASP A 435 -28.57 -32.44 -10.21
CA ASP A 435 -29.38 -32.61 -9.00
C ASP A 435 -30.46 -31.53 -8.83
N PHE A 436 -30.27 -30.36 -9.45
CA PHE A 436 -31.21 -29.23 -9.38
C PHE A 436 -31.72 -28.82 -10.77
N ILE A 437 -31.76 -29.76 -11.72
CA ILE A 437 -32.21 -29.50 -13.10
C ILE A 437 -33.64 -28.96 -13.19
N ASP A 438 -34.46 -29.29 -12.19
CA ASP A 438 -35.85 -28.84 -12.01
C ASP A 438 -35.93 -27.33 -11.68
N GLN A 439 -34.86 -26.73 -11.15
CA GLN A 439 -34.74 -25.29 -10.89
C GLN A 439 -34.36 -24.51 -12.15
N THR A 440 -35.14 -24.71 -13.22
CA THR A 440 -34.85 -24.28 -14.60
C THR A 440 -34.42 -22.81 -14.72
N ALA A 441 -35.14 -21.89 -14.09
CA ALA A 441 -34.86 -20.46 -14.14
C ALA A 441 -33.52 -20.08 -13.48
N PHE A 442 -33.12 -20.78 -12.42
CA PHE A 442 -31.82 -20.57 -11.78
C PHE A 442 -30.69 -21.24 -12.55
N MET A 443 -30.92 -22.45 -13.08
CA MET A 443 -29.94 -23.19 -13.87
C MET A 443 -29.58 -22.47 -15.17
N GLN A 444 -30.56 -21.91 -15.86
CA GLN A 444 -30.33 -21.08 -17.04
C GLN A 444 -29.42 -19.88 -16.70
N TYR A 445 -29.74 -19.17 -15.61
CA TYR A 445 -28.91 -18.06 -15.13
C TYR A 445 -27.48 -18.49 -14.77
N LEU A 446 -27.30 -19.61 -14.08
CA LEU A 446 -25.97 -20.09 -13.70
C LEU A 446 -25.14 -20.44 -14.94
N LYS A 447 -25.73 -21.17 -15.89
CA LYS A 447 -25.07 -21.57 -17.15
C LYS A 447 -24.67 -20.36 -18.00
N GLU A 448 -25.57 -19.42 -18.19
CA GLU A 448 -25.33 -18.25 -19.05
C GLU A 448 -24.38 -17.23 -18.40
N CYS A 449 -24.56 -16.95 -17.11
CA CYS A 449 -23.86 -15.83 -16.47
C CYS A 449 -22.58 -16.21 -15.73
N TRP A 450 -22.46 -17.45 -15.23
CA TRP A 450 -21.39 -17.82 -14.29
C TRP A 450 -20.48 -18.92 -14.78
N VAL A 451 -20.98 -19.96 -15.47
CA VAL A 451 -20.12 -21.07 -15.93
C VAL A 451 -18.91 -20.57 -16.74
N PRO A 452 -19.06 -19.68 -17.75
CA PRO A 452 -17.90 -19.17 -18.51
C PRO A 452 -16.92 -18.35 -17.64
N LYS A 453 -17.45 -17.62 -16.65
CA LYS A 453 -16.64 -16.78 -15.75
C LYS A 453 -15.87 -17.61 -14.73
N LEU A 454 -16.50 -18.68 -14.24
CA LEU A 454 -15.88 -19.60 -13.29
C LEU A 454 -14.72 -20.34 -13.93
N GLU A 455 -14.87 -20.83 -15.17
CA GLU A 455 -13.77 -21.46 -15.91
C GLU A 455 -12.56 -20.53 -16.07
N MET A 456 -12.80 -19.29 -16.52
CA MET A 456 -11.75 -18.27 -16.62
C MET A 456 -11.10 -18.00 -15.26
N TRP A 457 -11.90 -17.88 -14.21
CA TRP A 457 -11.43 -17.56 -12.87
C TRP A 457 -10.64 -18.71 -12.24
N LEU A 458 -11.05 -19.95 -12.47
CA LEU A 458 -10.34 -21.16 -12.03
C LEU A 458 -8.95 -21.27 -12.64
N ALA A 459 -8.83 -20.97 -13.94
CA ALA A 459 -7.53 -20.94 -14.61
C ALA A 459 -6.60 -19.92 -13.93
N THR A 460 -7.11 -18.72 -13.64
CA THR A 460 -6.35 -17.69 -12.92
C THR A 460 -6.00 -18.14 -11.49
N MET A 461 -6.95 -18.67 -10.73
CA MET A 461 -6.75 -19.03 -9.32
C MET A 461 -5.71 -20.14 -9.11
N LYS A 462 -5.44 -21.00 -10.10
CA LYS A 462 -4.35 -21.99 -10.03
C LYS A 462 -2.97 -21.34 -9.95
N GLU A 463 -2.84 -20.09 -10.39
CA GLU A 463 -1.59 -19.32 -10.41
C GLU A 463 -1.42 -18.42 -9.17
N PHE A 464 -2.46 -18.27 -8.32
CA PHE A 464 -2.43 -17.37 -7.14
C PHE A 464 -2.64 -18.12 -5.81
N PRO A 465 -1.87 -17.78 -4.74
CA PRO A 465 -1.99 -18.42 -3.44
C PRO A 465 -3.30 -18.04 -2.70
N LEU A 466 -3.72 -18.91 -1.77
CA LEU A 466 -4.97 -18.81 -0.98
C LEU A 466 -5.13 -17.47 -0.21
N ALA A 467 -4.02 -16.82 0.16
CA ALA A 467 -4.00 -15.53 0.86
C ALA A 467 -4.75 -14.42 0.10
N SER A 468 -4.94 -14.58 -1.21
CA SER A 468 -5.74 -13.72 -2.08
C SER A 468 -7.24 -13.63 -1.70
N GLN A 469 -7.77 -14.53 -0.86
CA GLN A 469 -9.16 -14.50 -0.41
C GLN A 469 -9.43 -13.66 0.84
N GLU A 470 -8.48 -13.56 1.77
CA GLU A 470 -8.65 -12.73 2.98
C GLU A 470 -8.86 -11.26 2.59
N ALA A 471 -8.24 -10.85 1.48
CA ALA A 471 -8.47 -9.59 0.79
C ALA A 471 -9.96 -9.34 0.45
N GLY A 472 -10.74 -10.36 0.07
CA GLY A 472 -12.16 -10.22 -0.27
C GLY A 472 -13.03 -9.79 0.92
N GLY A 473 -12.76 -10.35 2.11
CA GLY A 473 -13.44 -9.94 3.35
C GLY A 473 -13.03 -8.53 3.79
N ALA A 474 -11.76 -8.16 3.58
CA ALA A 474 -11.27 -6.82 3.88
C ALA A 474 -11.90 -5.74 2.97
N VAL A 475 -12.06 -6.04 1.67
CA VAL A 475 -12.77 -5.17 0.71
C VAL A 475 -14.21 -4.95 1.16
N GLU A 476 -14.93 -6.01 1.56
CA GLU A 476 -16.29 -5.87 2.06
C GLU A 476 -16.34 -5.04 3.34
N ALA A 477 -15.52 -5.37 4.34
CA ALA A 477 -15.52 -4.68 5.62
C ALA A 477 -15.31 -3.17 5.46
N TYR A 478 -14.41 -2.77 4.54
CA TYR A 478 -14.23 -1.38 4.17
C TYR A 478 -15.51 -0.77 3.60
N HIS A 479 -16.12 -1.40 2.59
CA HIS A 479 -17.29 -0.85 1.90
C HIS A 479 -18.56 -0.88 2.74
N VAL A 480 -18.75 -1.87 3.62
CA VAL A 480 -19.86 -1.91 4.58
C VAL A 480 -19.72 -0.76 5.55
N LYS A 481 -18.52 -0.50 6.08
CA LYS A 481 -18.26 0.63 6.97
C LYS A 481 -18.39 1.98 6.28
N LEU A 482 -17.98 2.08 5.01
CA LEU A 482 -18.18 3.27 4.19
C LEU A 482 -19.68 3.52 3.97
N LYS A 483 -20.43 2.49 3.55
CA LYS A 483 -21.87 2.54 3.34
C LYS A 483 -22.61 2.90 4.62
N SER A 484 -22.30 2.27 5.75
CA SER A 484 -22.97 2.58 7.02
C SER A 484 -22.78 4.03 7.44
N LYS A 485 -21.62 4.63 7.17
CA LYS A 485 -21.37 6.06 7.39
C LYS A 485 -22.10 6.97 6.40
N LEU A 486 -22.22 6.56 5.14
CA LEU A 486 -22.98 7.30 4.12
C LEU A 486 -24.51 7.22 4.34
N TYR A 487 -24.99 6.17 5.01
CA TYR A 487 -26.41 5.91 5.27
C TYR A 487 -26.89 6.34 6.66
N ASP A 488 -26.08 7.03 7.45
CA ASP A 488 -26.58 7.67 8.68
C ASP A 488 -27.51 8.83 8.26
N ASP A 489 -28.82 8.66 8.51
CA ASP A 489 -29.93 9.36 7.84
C ASP A 489 -29.99 10.89 8.10
N SER A 490 -29.11 11.45 8.94
CA SER A 490 -29.13 12.86 9.35
C SER A 490 -28.68 13.86 8.28
N HIS A 491 -28.05 13.42 7.18
CA HIS A 491 -27.43 14.33 6.18
C HIS A 491 -27.80 14.05 4.71
N LEU A 492 -28.85 13.27 4.45
CA LEU A 492 -29.21 12.80 3.09
C LEU A 492 -29.43 13.91 2.04
N GLY A 493 -29.88 15.10 2.43
CA GLY A 493 -30.04 16.24 1.52
C GLY A 493 -28.70 16.77 0.96
N ALA A 494 -27.60 16.61 1.71
CA ALA A 494 -26.26 17.06 1.31
C ALA A 494 -25.59 16.15 0.26
N LEU A 495 -26.08 14.91 0.10
CA LEU A 495 -25.50 13.91 -0.82
C LEU A 495 -26.00 14.03 -2.28
N GLN A 496 -26.97 14.92 -2.52
CA GLN A 496 -27.39 15.31 -3.87
C GLN A 496 -26.52 16.39 -4.49
N ARG A 497 -25.63 17.01 -3.70
CA ARG A 497 -24.60 17.92 -4.17
C ARG A 497 -23.22 17.30 -4.00
N VAL A 498 -22.21 17.87 -4.63
CA VAL A 498 -20.80 17.40 -4.46
C VAL A 498 -20.12 18.12 -3.29
N ASP A 499 -20.92 18.74 -2.43
CA ASP A 499 -20.49 19.59 -1.31
C ASP A 499 -19.64 18.83 -0.29
N TRP A 500 -19.79 17.50 -0.23
CA TRP A 500 -18.97 16.60 0.60
C TRP A 500 -17.51 16.49 0.17
N LEU A 501 -17.12 17.03 -1.00
CA LEU A 501 -15.71 17.13 -1.39
C LEU A 501 -14.98 18.26 -0.67
N ALA A 502 -15.68 19.35 -0.33
CA ALA A 502 -15.09 20.55 0.28
C ALA A 502 -14.88 20.37 1.79
#